data_AF-A0A182U2D8-F1
#
_entry.id   AF-A0A182U2D8-F1
#
_cell.length_a   1.000
_cell.length_b   1.000
_cell.length_c   1.000
_cell.angle_alpha   90.00
_cell.angle_beta   90.00
_cell.angle_gamma   90.00
#
_symmetry.space_group_name_H-M   'P 1'
#
loop_
_entity.id
_entity.type
_entity.pdbx_description
1 polymer ?
#
loop_
_entity_poly.entity_id
_entity_poly.type
_entity_poly.pdbx_seq_one_letter_code
_entity_poly.pdbx_strand_id
1 'polypeptide(L)'
;MDGVRLASQRGFTLIEIMVVVVILGILAAMVVPKVLDRPDQARATAARQDIAGLMQALKLYRLDQGRYPSQAQGLKVLVEKPADAATSNWRAYLERLPNDPWGRPYQRGRERRHRLLAALNVDRQRGMAVISALLVAALVAVIAAGLLARQARLVRLAEGEGERQAAQWVARSATAFGLQRLRQAWQQDPATRLDQGWARGWQLPVTDSAAFDGRLLDEQGLFNLASLVHEGQLDPLEQAAFQRLGASVGVAPATLAALEQRLLAAYGEARLPRPRSLEDLAGAPGVEPRALARLAPFVTVLPLPGWVNGNTAPAEVIAARVPGLGLERARALVAERDRGQGFINSGDLLNRLRLPQLDTEQVRLGITSEWFRLQGQRRLRLALPPLRLLEPGSVLEGLWLEARGQALPCSVALPTLAATLRGAPLELRLHPEDSLLARVALPPLPAPRLAAAAACALDGLALEGRDALHLAHGPREADGQVQLAWLARPALARLQRLLAGVRFRLVPAPFFLPLPPPGQVSAQCLDGHLVARSGPDHGWVHPLPALALAEQPDPA
;
A
#
# COMPACT_ATOMS: atom_id res chain seq x y z
N MET A 1 14.66 -32.90 -11.05
CA MET A 1 13.76 -31.89 -10.45
C MET A 1 14.36 -31.52 -9.11
N ASP A 2 15.29 -30.58 -9.12
CA ASP A 2 16.05 -30.19 -7.93
C ASP A 2 15.28 -29.08 -7.21
N GLY A 3 14.76 -29.42 -6.03
CA GLY A 3 14.01 -28.51 -5.18
C GLY A 3 14.94 -27.48 -4.55
N VAL A 4 14.84 -26.23 -5.01
CA VAL A 4 15.43 -25.07 -4.34
C VAL A 4 14.69 -24.87 -3.00
N ARG A 5 15.31 -25.31 -1.90
CA ARG A 5 14.87 -24.95 -0.54
C ARG A 5 15.24 -23.48 -0.31
N LEU A 6 14.24 -22.60 -0.35
CA LEU A 6 14.38 -21.22 0.10
C LEU A 6 14.72 -21.22 1.59
N ALA A 7 15.91 -20.73 1.92
CA ALA A 7 16.33 -20.51 3.30
C ALA A 7 15.31 -19.56 3.97
N SER A 8 14.63 -20.05 4.99
CA SER A 8 13.82 -19.23 5.89
C SER A 8 14.73 -18.20 6.54
N GLN A 9 14.62 -16.94 6.10
CA GLN A 9 15.16 -15.82 6.86
C GLN A 9 14.29 -15.69 8.12
N ARG A 10 14.79 -16.25 9.22
CA ARG A 10 14.22 -16.06 10.56
C ARG A 10 14.19 -14.56 10.85
N GLY A 11 12.99 -13.96 10.84
CA GLY A 11 12.78 -12.61 11.31
C GLY A 11 12.99 -12.55 12.82
N PHE A 12 13.60 -11.46 13.30
CA PHE A 12 13.85 -11.22 14.71
C PHE A 12 12.56 -11.27 15.52
N THR A 13 12.57 -12.04 16.62
CA THR A 13 11.42 -12.13 17.52
C THR A 13 11.39 -10.93 18.47
N LEU A 14 10.20 -10.58 18.97
CA LEU A 14 10.02 -9.50 19.96
C LEU A 14 10.90 -9.74 21.20
N ILE A 15 11.06 -11.01 21.60
CA ILE A 15 11.91 -11.45 22.71
C ILE A 15 13.38 -11.15 22.44
N GLU A 16 13.86 -11.37 21.22
CA GLU A 16 15.26 -11.17 20.85
C GLU A 16 15.67 -9.70 20.94
N ILE A 17 14.79 -8.79 20.50
CA ILE A 17 14.99 -7.34 20.66
C ILE A 17 14.92 -6.94 22.14
N MET A 18 13.98 -7.51 22.90
CA MET A 18 13.84 -7.23 24.33
C MET A 18 15.10 -7.64 25.11
N VAL A 19 15.66 -8.82 24.80
CA VAL A 19 16.93 -9.30 25.36
C VAL A 19 18.08 -8.36 25.01
N VAL A 20 18.17 -7.90 23.75
CA VAL A 20 19.23 -6.96 23.35
C VAL A 20 19.13 -5.63 24.10
N VAL A 21 17.93 -5.08 24.29
CA VAL A 21 17.73 -3.82 25.04
C VAL A 21 18.08 -4.00 26.53
N VAL A 22 17.72 -5.14 27.13
CA VAL A 22 18.08 -5.48 28.51
C VAL A 22 19.59 -5.63 28.66
N ILE A 23 20.26 -6.36 27.77
CA ILE A 23 21.72 -6.54 27.78
C ILE A 23 22.45 -5.19 27.63
N LEU A 24 21.97 -4.33 26.73
CA LEU A 24 22.52 -2.97 26.57
C LEU A 24 22.31 -2.12 27.83
N GLY A 25 21.16 -2.23 28.49
CA GLY A 25 20.89 -1.58 29.78
C GLY A 25 21.84 -2.05 30.90
N ILE A 26 22.09 -3.36 30.98
CA ILE A 26 23.02 -3.96 31.96
C ILE A 26 24.47 -3.54 31.66
N LEU A 27 24.90 -3.60 30.40
CA LEU A 27 26.25 -3.18 29.99
C LEU A 27 26.49 -1.69 30.28
N ALA A 28 25.50 -0.83 29.99
CA ALA A 28 25.57 0.59 30.31
C ALA A 28 25.71 0.82 31.83
N ALA A 29 24.92 0.11 32.64
CA ALA A 29 25.01 0.18 34.11
C ALA A 29 26.37 -0.28 34.64
N MET A 30 27.03 -1.23 33.95
CA MET A 30 28.30 -1.81 34.39
C MET A 30 29.55 -1.03 33.93
N VAL A 31 29.51 -0.39 32.75
CA VAL A 31 30.66 0.33 32.18
C VAL A 31 30.77 1.76 32.71
N VAL A 32 29.64 2.43 32.96
CA VAL A 32 29.59 3.85 33.40
C VAL A 32 30.36 4.11 34.71
N PRO A 33 30.27 3.29 35.77
CA PRO A 33 31.04 3.52 37.00
C PRO A 33 32.55 3.38 36.80
N LYS A 34 33.00 2.49 35.91
CA LYS A 34 34.42 2.14 35.76
C LYS A 34 35.26 3.15 34.96
N VAL A 35 34.62 4.03 34.19
CA VAL A 35 35.32 5.02 33.35
C VAL A 35 35.42 6.39 34.04
N LEU A 36 34.52 6.71 34.98
CA LEU A 36 34.47 8.02 35.64
C LEU A 36 35.49 8.25 36.77
N ASP A 37 36.07 7.20 37.37
CA ASP A 37 36.93 7.33 38.56
C ASP A 37 38.41 7.67 38.27
N ARG A 38 38.84 7.66 37.00
CA ARG A 38 40.28 7.72 36.66
C ARG A 38 40.96 9.09 36.75
N PRO A 39 40.35 10.25 36.45
CA PRO A 39 41.08 11.52 36.47
C PRO A 39 41.35 12.04 37.90
N ASP A 40 40.45 11.79 38.86
CA ASP A 40 40.60 12.29 40.23
C ASP A 40 41.52 11.41 41.10
N GLN A 41 41.56 10.09 40.85
CA GLN A 41 42.57 9.20 41.45
C GLN A 41 44.00 9.56 41.00
N ALA A 42 44.17 9.96 39.74
CA ALA A 42 45.46 10.41 39.21
C ALA A 42 45.94 11.69 39.90
N ARG A 43 45.05 12.68 40.10
CA ARG A 43 45.35 13.92 40.85
C ARG A 43 45.69 13.64 42.31
N ALA A 44 44.94 12.77 42.99
CA ALA A 44 45.24 12.41 44.37
C ALA A 44 46.60 11.70 44.52
N THR A 45 46.98 10.88 43.54
CA THR A 45 48.27 10.18 43.52
C THR A 45 49.42 11.15 43.25
N ALA A 46 49.27 12.08 42.31
CA ALA A 46 50.26 13.13 42.04
C ALA A 46 50.51 14.01 43.29
N ALA A 47 49.44 14.42 43.99
CA ALA A 47 49.57 15.22 45.21
C ALA A 47 50.35 14.49 46.31
N ARG A 48 50.20 13.16 46.43
CA ARG A 48 50.96 12.35 47.40
C ARG A 48 52.45 12.30 47.06
N GLN A 49 52.80 12.23 45.79
CA GLN A 49 54.18 12.24 45.33
C GLN A 49 54.83 13.62 45.58
N ASP A 50 54.14 14.71 45.26
CA ASP A 50 54.63 16.07 45.48
C ASP A 50 54.88 16.35 46.97
N ILE A 51 53.95 15.94 47.85
CA ILE A 51 54.11 16.07 49.31
C ILE A 51 55.32 15.26 49.80
N ALA A 52 55.51 14.04 49.30
CA ALA A 52 56.66 13.21 49.68
C ALA A 52 57.99 13.88 49.31
N GLY A 53 58.08 14.47 48.11
CA GLY A 53 59.24 15.25 47.66
C GLY A 53 59.50 16.49 48.52
N LEU A 54 58.46 17.28 48.81
CA LEU A 54 58.56 18.45 49.69
C LEU A 54 59.01 18.07 51.10
N MET A 55 58.53 16.96 51.66
CA MET A 55 58.97 16.47 52.96
C MET A 55 60.46 16.08 52.96
N GLN A 56 60.94 15.46 51.89
CA GLN A 56 62.36 15.08 51.77
C GLN A 56 63.25 16.33 51.72
N ALA A 57 62.89 17.34 50.91
CA ALA A 57 63.60 18.61 50.87
C ALA A 57 63.62 19.33 52.23
N LEU A 58 62.50 19.31 52.97
CA LEU A 58 62.45 19.86 54.33
C LEU A 58 63.35 19.12 55.32
N LYS A 59 63.46 17.80 55.21
CA LYS A 59 64.38 16.99 56.05
C LYS A 59 65.83 17.34 55.76
N LEU A 60 66.20 17.50 54.49
CA LEU A 60 67.54 17.93 54.08
C LEU A 60 67.87 19.34 54.59
N TYR A 61 66.92 20.28 54.45
CA TYR A 61 67.06 21.63 55.02
C TYR A 61 67.32 21.57 56.54
N ARG A 62 66.59 20.74 57.28
CA ARG A 62 66.82 20.58 58.73
C ARG A 62 68.19 19.97 59.03
N LEU A 63 68.68 19.07 58.20
CA LEU A 63 69.99 18.45 58.38
C LEU A 63 71.12 19.47 58.21
N ASP A 64 71.01 20.34 57.21
CA ASP A 64 72.03 21.36 56.92
C ASP A 64 71.93 22.59 57.84
N GLN A 65 70.71 22.95 58.29
CA GLN A 65 70.44 24.18 59.07
C GLN A 65 70.15 23.93 60.56
N GLY A 66 70.13 22.66 61.00
CA GLY A 66 69.77 22.23 62.36
C GLY A 66 68.28 22.41 62.74
N ARG A 67 67.52 23.20 61.98
CA ARG A 67 66.10 23.52 62.24
C ARG A 67 65.28 23.49 60.95
N TYR A 68 63.99 23.21 61.08
CA TYR A 68 63.06 23.43 59.96
C TYR A 68 62.88 24.94 59.70
N PRO A 69 62.42 25.35 58.49
CA PRO A 69 62.11 26.74 58.17
C PRO A 69 61.16 27.37 59.19
N SER A 70 61.14 28.69 59.35
CA SER A 70 60.11 29.38 60.15
C SER A 70 58.78 29.50 59.39
N GLN A 71 57.70 29.95 60.06
CA GLN A 71 56.45 30.25 59.36
C GLN A 71 56.60 31.43 58.38
N ALA A 72 57.38 32.44 58.75
CA ALA A 72 57.66 33.60 57.89
C ALA A 72 58.48 33.21 56.65
N GLN A 73 59.40 32.25 56.78
CA GLN A 73 60.20 31.75 55.66
C GLN A 73 59.42 30.78 54.75
N GLY A 74 58.51 29.99 55.32
CA GLY A 74 57.63 29.07 54.57
C GLY A 74 58.39 28.00 53.77
N LEU A 75 57.77 27.52 52.68
CA LEU A 75 58.40 26.57 51.75
C LEU A 75 59.30 27.26 50.71
N LYS A 76 59.26 28.59 50.61
CA LYS A 76 60.08 29.38 49.66
C LYS A 76 61.58 29.21 49.91
N VAL A 77 61.97 29.00 51.16
CA VAL A 77 63.37 28.77 51.56
C VAL A 77 64.01 27.51 50.96
N LEU A 78 63.20 26.61 50.39
CA LEU A 78 63.71 25.42 49.70
C LEU A 78 64.26 25.72 48.31
N VAL A 79 63.87 26.85 47.72
CA VAL A 79 64.27 27.28 46.37
C VAL A 79 65.14 28.55 46.44
N GLU A 80 64.79 29.48 47.32
CA GLU A 80 65.44 30.79 47.43
C GLU A 80 66.24 30.93 48.73
N LYS A 81 67.44 31.53 48.65
CA LYS A 81 68.31 31.73 49.81
C LYS A 81 67.70 32.78 50.75
N PRO A 82 67.51 32.48 52.05
CA PRO A 82 66.96 33.45 53.00
C PRO A 82 67.98 34.57 53.31
N ALA A 83 67.48 35.79 53.52
CA ALA A 83 68.33 36.97 53.80
C ALA A 83 69.18 36.84 55.07
N ASP A 84 68.73 36.05 56.05
CA ASP A 84 69.40 35.87 57.35
C ASP A 84 70.52 34.80 57.35
N ALA A 85 70.97 34.32 56.17
CA ALA A 85 71.86 33.16 56.02
C ALA A 85 73.29 33.51 55.56
N ALA A 86 73.89 34.57 56.12
CA ALA A 86 75.24 34.99 55.74
C ALA A 86 76.34 33.97 56.11
N THR A 87 76.13 33.12 57.13
CA THR A 87 77.09 32.09 57.62
C THR A 87 76.53 30.66 57.56
N SER A 88 75.55 30.42 56.69
CA SER A 88 74.81 29.16 56.62
C SER A 88 75.20 28.30 55.42
N ASN A 89 75.30 26.97 55.63
CA ASN A 89 75.54 25.95 54.58
C ASN A 89 74.30 25.71 53.70
N TRP A 90 73.56 26.77 53.38
CA TRP A 90 72.34 26.69 52.58
C TRP A 90 72.66 26.38 51.11
N ARG A 91 71.86 25.50 50.52
CA ARG A 91 71.81 25.21 49.08
C ARG A 91 70.37 25.17 48.61
N ALA A 92 70.14 25.24 47.30
CA ALA A 92 68.82 24.95 46.75
C ALA A 92 68.47 23.47 47.00
N TYR A 93 67.34 23.21 47.66
CA TYR A 93 66.83 21.87 47.97
C TYR A 93 65.79 21.39 46.94
N LEU A 94 65.24 22.33 46.17
CA LEU A 94 64.30 22.10 45.07
C LEU A 94 64.60 23.11 43.96
N GLU A 95 64.44 22.69 42.70
CA GLU A 95 64.57 23.58 41.54
C GLU A 95 63.43 24.60 41.46
N ARG A 96 62.22 24.16 41.78
CA ARG A 96 61.01 25.01 41.85
C ARG A 96 60.01 24.41 42.82
N LEU A 97 59.12 25.24 43.34
CA LEU A 97 57.98 24.79 44.11
C LEU A 97 56.88 24.29 43.18
N PRO A 98 56.46 23.01 43.25
CA PRO A 98 55.30 22.54 42.51
C PRO A 98 54.03 23.20 43.07
N ASN A 99 53.05 23.40 42.21
CA ASN A 99 51.67 23.63 42.63
C ASN A 99 51.01 22.27 42.85
N ASP A 100 49.99 22.22 43.71
CA ASP A 100 49.18 21.03 43.85
C ASP A 100 48.44 20.70 42.52
N PRO A 101 47.95 19.46 42.34
CA PRO A 101 47.19 19.06 41.14
C PRO A 101 45.89 19.84 40.87
N TRP A 102 45.54 20.79 41.75
CA TRP A 102 44.42 21.72 41.63
C TRP A 102 44.88 23.18 41.38
N GLY A 103 46.18 23.39 41.12
CA GLY A 103 46.77 24.66 40.70
C GLY A 103 47.11 25.64 41.83
N ARG A 104 47.09 25.20 43.10
CA ARG A 104 47.36 26.05 44.27
C ARG A 104 48.74 25.77 44.86
N PRO A 105 49.46 26.79 45.37
CA PRO A 105 50.77 26.57 45.98
C PRO A 105 50.66 25.83 47.32
N TYR A 106 51.57 24.89 47.59
CA TYR A 106 51.65 24.23 48.89
C TYR A 106 51.99 25.23 50.01
N GLN A 107 51.33 25.09 51.16
CA GLN A 107 51.52 25.95 52.34
C GLN A 107 51.80 25.13 53.60
N ARG A 108 52.69 25.63 54.47
CA ARG A 108 53.05 24.99 55.74
C ARG A 108 52.09 25.44 56.85
N GLY A 109 51.04 24.68 57.10
CA GLY A 109 50.08 24.94 58.18
C GLY A 109 50.32 24.05 59.40
N ARG A 110 50.29 24.62 60.61
CA ARG A 110 50.17 23.88 61.88
C ARG A 110 48.73 23.83 62.40
N GLU A 111 47.83 24.62 61.82
CA GLU A 111 46.38 24.58 62.09
C GLU A 111 45.63 24.20 60.82
N ARG A 112 44.56 23.41 60.98
CA ARG A 112 43.66 22.87 59.94
C ARG A 112 43.97 21.45 59.42
N ARG A 113 44.10 20.49 60.35
CA ARG A 113 43.91 19.05 60.06
C ARG A 113 42.52 18.73 59.47
N HIS A 114 41.53 19.61 59.59
CA HIS A 114 40.15 19.36 59.14
C HIS A 114 39.79 19.75 57.70
N ARG A 115 40.66 20.47 56.95
CA ARG A 115 40.31 20.92 55.58
C ARG A 115 40.88 20.10 54.43
N LEU A 116 41.88 19.27 54.67
CA LEU A 116 42.40 18.39 53.60
C LEU A 116 41.44 17.21 53.31
N LEU A 117 40.67 16.77 54.31
CA LEU A 117 39.64 15.73 54.13
C LEU A 117 38.36 16.28 53.48
N ALA A 118 38.05 17.57 53.67
CA ALA A 118 36.89 18.21 53.04
C ALA A 118 37.12 18.54 51.54
N ALA A 119 38.38 18.73 51.11
CA ALA A 119 38.72 18.91 49.70
C ALA A 119 38.68 17.60 48.89
N LEU A 120 38.58 16.44 49.56
CA LEU A 120 38.36 15.14 48.91
C LEU A 120 36.88 14.85 48.64
N ASN A 121 35.97 15.72 49.08
CA ASN A 121 34.54 15.59 48.82
C ASN A 121 34.06 16.80 48.00
N VAL A 122 34.30 16.77 46.69
CA VAL A 122 33.70 17.73 45.77
C VAL A 122 32.35 17.18 45.33
N ASP A 123 31.31 17.56 46.07
CA ASP A 123 29.95 17.58 45.56
C ASP A 123 29.88 18.53 44.36
N ARG A 124 29.89 17.98 43.14
CA ARG A 124 29.27 18.60 41.95
C ARG A 124 29.12 17.64 40.77
N GLN A 125 28.39 16.55 40.96
CA GLN A 125 27.87 15.70 39.88
C GLN A 125 26.35 15.80 39.77
N ARG A 126 25.82 16.92 39.27
CA ARG A 126 24.40 16.98 38.88
C ARG A 126 24.17 17.51 37.46
N GLY A 127 25.08 18.30 36.87
CA GLY A 127 24.91 18.85 35.51
C GLY A 127 25.24 17.88 34.37
N MET A 128 26.41 17.22 34.42
CA MET A 128 26.87 16.35 33.32
C MET A 128 26.06 15.05 33.23
N ALA A 129 25.69 14.46 34.37
CA ALA A 129 24.88 13.24 34.43
C ALA A 129 23.49 13.44 33.79
N VAL A 130 22.91 14.63 33.96
CA VAL A 130 21.63 15.00 33.34
C VAL A 130 21.80 15.15 31.83
N ILE A 131 22.86 15.82 31.36
CA ILE A 131 23.11 15.98 29.92
C ILE A 131 23.34 14.63 29.23
N SER A 132 24.12 13.72 29.84
CA SER A 132 24.36 12.39 29.28
C SER A 132 23.10 11.51 29.31
N ALA A 133 22.30 11.59 30.38
CA ALA A 133 21.03 10.87 30.46
C ALA A 133 20.04 11.35 29.39
N LEU A 134 19.99 12.66 29.15
CA LEU A 134 19.17 13.25 28.10
C LEU A 134 19.63 12.84 26.70
N LEU A 135 20.94 12.77 26.44
CA LEU A 135 21.48 12.32 25.15
C LEU A 135 21.18 10.85 24.86
N VAL A 136 21.32 9.97 25.85
CA VAL A 136 20.99 8.55 25.71
C VAL A 136 19.49 8.38 25.51
N ALA A 137 18.65 9.09 26.28
CA ALA A 137 17.21 9.06 26.11
C ALA A 137 16.78 9.55 24.71
N ALA A 138 17.40 10.61 24.19
CA ALA A 138 17.17 11.12 22.84
C ALA A 138 17.57 10.11 21.76
N LEU A 139 18.72 9.44 21.91
CA LEU A 139 19.17 8.41 20.97
C LEU A 139 18.21 7.22 20.95
N VAL A 140 17.79 6.74 22.13
CA VAL A 140 16.80 5.67 22.26
C VAL A 140 15.47 6.08 21.62
N ALA A 141 15.02 7.32 21.84
CA ALA A 141 13.80 7.84 21.22
C ALA A 141 13.89 7.88 19.69
N VAL A 142 15.03 8.28 19.11
CA VAL A 142 15.25 8.29 17.65
C VAL A 142 15.25 6.88 17.07
N ILE A 143 15.93 5.93 17.72
CA ILE A 143 15.95 4.53 17.29
C ILE A 143 14.54 3.91 17.38
N ALA A 144 13.82 4.16 18.48
CA ALA A 144 12.45 3.70 18.67
C ALA A 144 11.50 4.30 17.62
N ALA A 145 11.59 5.60 17.34
CA ALA A 145 10.81 6.26 16.29
C ALA A 145 11.10 5.65 14.90
N GLY A 146 12.37 5.36 14.60
CA GLY A 146 12.77 4.71 13.35
C GLY A 146 12.26 3.27 13.21
N LEU A 147 12.26 2.49 14.30
CA LEU A 147 11.70 1.14 14.36
C LEU A 147 10.18 1.15 14.19
N LEU A 148 9.48 2.04 14.90
CA LEU A 148 8.02 2.22 14.77
C LEU A 148 7.63 2.63 13.34
N ALA A 149 8.39 3.55 12.72
CA ALA A 149 8.17 3.95 11.33
C ALA A 149 8.48 2.82 10.32
N ARG A 150 9.42 1.91 10.61
CA ARG A 150 9.65 0.70 9.81
C ARG A 150 8.51 -0.32 9.98
N GLN A 151 8.06 -0.54 11.21
CA GLN A 151 6.98 -1.47 11.53
C GLN A 151 5.65 -1.03 10.89
N ALA A 152 5.31 0.26 10.93
CA ALA A 152 4.12 0.82 10.30
C ALA A 152 4.09 0.67 8.76
N ARG A 153 5.25 0.50 8.11
CA ARG A 153 5.32 0.21 6.66
C ARG A 153 5.06 -1.26 6.35
N LEU A 154 5.60 -2.16 7.17
CA LEU A 154 5.37 -3.60 7.02
C LEU A 154 3.92 -3.98 7.29
N VAL A 155 3.27 -3.36 8.28
CA VAL A 155 1.84 -3.56 8.55
C VAL A 155 1.00 -3.15 7.35
N ARG A 156 1.23 -1.95 6.78
CA ARG A 156 0.54 -1.47 5.57
C ARG A 156 0.71 -2.39 4.37
N LEU A 157 1.86 -3.06 4.23
CA LEU A 157 2.08 -4.04 3.17
C LEU A 157 1.26 -5.33 3.40
N ALA A 158 1.13 -5.79 4.64
CA ALA A 158 0.31 -6.94 4.99
C ALA A 158 -1.20 -6.66 4.84
N GLU A 159 -1.65 -5.44 5.16
CA GLU A 159 -3.05 -5.03 4.92
C GLU A 159 -3.41 -5.08 3.43
N GLY A 160 -2.48 -4.72 2.55
CA GLY A 160 -2.65 -4.82 1.10
C GLY A 160 -2.80 -6.26 0.58
N GLU A 161 -2.33 -7.28 1.31
CA GLU A 161 -2.51 -8.68 0.92
C GLU A 161 -3.95 -9.17 1.12
N GLY A 162 -4.62 -8.73 2.20
CA GLY A 162 -6.04 -9.05 2.43
C GLY A 162 -6.94 -8.48 1.33
N GLU A 163 -6.66 -7.25 0.89
CA GLU A 163 -7.40 -6.62 -0.19
C GLU A 163 -7.14 -7.27 -1.56
N ARG A 164 -5.92 -7.77 -1.80
CA ARG A 164 -5.60 -8.59 -2.99
C ARG A 164 -6.38 -9.90 -3.03
N GLN A 165 -6.49 -10.58 -1.88
CA GLN A 165 -7.29 -11.80 -1.78
C GLN A 165 -8.77 -11.50 -2.09
N ALA A 166 -9.34 -10.43 -1.52
CA ALA A 166 -10.71 -10.02 -1.78
C ALA A 166 -10.97 -9.72 -3.28
N ALA A 167 -10.04 -9.04 -3.97
CA ALA A 167 -10.15 -8.79 -5.40
C ALA A 167 -10.12 -10.07 -6.24
N GLN A 168 -9.24 -11.02 -5.91
CA GLN A 168 -9.21 -12.32 -6.59
C GLN A 168 -10.52 -13.10 -6.39
N TRP A 169 -11.12 -13.02 -5.20
CA TRP A 169 -12.44 -13.60 -4.95
C TRP A 169 -13.54 -12.93 -5.78
N VAL A 170 -13.55 -11.60 -5.91
CA VAL A 170 -14.45 -10.86 -6.83
C VAL A 170 -14.30 -11.38 -8.27
N ALA A 171 -13.06 -11.53 -8.75
CA ALA A 171 -12.76 -12.01 -10.10
C ALA A 171 -13.36 -13.40 -10.37
N ARG A 172 -13.13 -14.32 -9.42
CA ARG A 172 -13.59 -15.71 -9.49
C ARG A 172 -15.11 -15.79 -9.45
N SER A 173 -15.74 -15.04 -8.54
CA SER A 173 -17.20 -14.96 -8.42
C SER A 173 -17.85 -14.40 -9.68
N ALA A 174 -17.29 -13.32 -10.24
CA ALA A 174 -17.78 -12.74 -11.50
C ALA A 174 -17.65 -13.71 -12.67
N THR A 175 -16.55 -14.45 -12.75
CA THR A 175 -16.33 -15.49 -13.78
C THR A 175 -17.32 -16.64 -13.62
N ALA A 176 -17.49 -17.17 -12.41
CA ALA A 176 -18.44 -18.24 -12.11
C ALA A 176 -19.89 -17.84 -12.45
N PHE A 177 -20.27 -16.61 -12.09
CA PHE A 177 -21.58 -16.06 -12.43
C PHE A 177 -21.77 -15.90 -13.93
N GLY A 178 -20.76 -15.38 -14.65
CA GLY A 178 -20.78 -15.30 -16.11
C GLY A 178 -20.98 -16.68 -16.77
N LEU A 179 -20.23 -17.69 -16.32
CA LEU A 179 -20.37 -19.08 -16.78
C LEU A 179 -21.75 -19.67 -16.49
N GLN A 180 -22.35 -19.35 -15.33
CA GLN A 180 -23.70 -19.78 -15.01
C GLN A 180 -24.72 -19.17 -15.98
N ARG A 181 -24.61 -17.88 -16.30
CA ARG A 181 -25.50 -17.22 -17.27
C ARG A 181 -25.37 -17.80 -18.68
N LEU A 182 -24.13 -18.06 -19.13
CA LEU A 182 -23.89 -18.69 -20.43
C LEU A 182 -24.50 -20.09 -20.48
N ARG A 183 -24.33 -20.90 -19.42
CA ARG A 183 -24.96 -22.23 -19.33
C ARG A 183 -26.48 -22.15 -19.35
N GLN A 184 -27.07 -21.22 -18.60
CA GLN A 184 -28.52 -21.02 -18.59
C GLN A 184 -29.04 -20.58 -19.97
N ALA A 185 -28.34 -19.66 -20.65
CA ALA A 185 -28.71 -19.23 -21.98
C ALA A 185 -28.62 -20.37 -23.00
N TRP A 186 -27.54 -21.13 -22.98
CA TRP A 186 -27.32 -22.27 -23.89
C TRP A 186 -28.37 -23.38 -23.69
N GLN A 187 -28.79 -23.64 -22.46
CA GLN A 187 -29.87 -24.58 -22.15
C GLN A 187 -31.23 -24.14 -22.72
N GLN A 188 -31.46 -22.83 -22.82
CA GLN A 188 -32.70 -22.29 -23.37
C GLN A 188 -32.66 -22.24 -24.89
N ASP A 189 -31.52 -21.85 -25.45
CA ASP A 189 -31.30 -21.77 -26.88
C ASP A 189 -29.82 -21.96 -27.22
N PRO A 190 -29.46 -22.96 -28.04
CA PRO A 190 -28.06 -23.23 -28.39
C PRO A 190 -27.43 -22.14 -29.27
N ALA A 191 -28.23 -21.36 -30.00
CA ALA A 191 -27.71 -20.22 -30.78
C ALA A 191 -27.29 -19.09 -29.85
N THR A 192 -26.12 -18.49 -30.08
CA THR A 192 -25.61 -17.39 -29.27
C THR A 192 -26.05 -16.06 -29.88
N ARG A 193 -26.96 -15.34 -29.21
CA ARG A 193 -27.58 -14.10 -29.72
C ARG A 193 -27.50 -12.94 -28.73
N LEU A 194 -27.46 -11.71 -29.23
CA LEU A 194 -27.35 -10.49 -28.41
C LEU A 194 -28.64 -10.10 -27.65
N ASP A 195 -29.78 -10.68 -28.02
CA ASP A 195 -31.08 -10.46 -27.35
C ASP A 195 -31.25 -11.28 -26.06
N GLN A 196 -30.40 -12.30 -25.87
CA GLN A 196 -30.41 -13.21 -24.73
C GLN A 196 -29.90 -12.53 -23.44
N GLY A 197 -30.27 -13.13 -22.30
CA GLY A 197 -29.95 -12.59 -20.98
C GLY A 197 -28.44 -12.50 -20.65
N TRP A 198 -27.59 -13.27 -21.34
CA TRP A 198 -26.14 -13.24 -21.11
C TRP A 198 -25.47 -11.94 -21.63
N ALA A 199 -26.00 -11.34 -22.71
CA ALA A 199 -25.41 -10.17 -23.37
C ALA A 199 -25.73 -8.85 -22.64
N ARG A 200 -26.74 -8.86 -21.76
CA ARG A 200 -27.13 -7.71 -20.94
C ARG A 200 -26.17 -7.59 -19.77
N GLY A 201 -25.68 -6.37 -19.50
CA GLY A 201 -24.84 -6.08 -18.33
C GLY A 201 -25.54 -6.41 -17.00
N TRP A 202 -24.74 -6.73 -15.98
CA TRP A 202 -25.24 -7.12 -14.66
C TRP A 202 -24.32 -6.60 -13.57
N GLN A 203 -24.91 -6.48 -12.39
CA GLN A 203 -24.19 -6.15 -11.19
C GLN A 203 -24.14 -7.39 -10.32
N LEU A 204 -22.94 -7.87 -10.01
CA LEU A 204 -22.75 -8.89 -9.00
C LEU A 204 -22.47 -8.18 -7.68
N PRO A 205 -23.39 -8.23 -6.70
CA PRO A 205 -23.07 -7.80 -5.34
C PRO A 205 -22.03 -8.77 -4.80
N VAL A 206 -20.77 -8.34 -4.74
CA VAL A 206 -19.73 -9.13 -4.07
C VAL A 206 -19.76 -8.84 -2.57
N THR A 207 -20.20 -7.63 -2.21
CA THR A 207 -20.61 -7.18 -0.88
C THR A 207 -21.66 -6.06 -1.06
N ASP A 208 -22.51 -5.70 -0.09
CA ASP A 208 -23.51 -4.61 -0.34
C ASP A 208 -22.87 -3.22 -0.47
N SER A 209 -21.59 -3.07 -0.11
CA SER A 209 -20.80 -1.86 -0.39
C SER A 209 -20.05 -1.92 -1.73
N ALA A 210 -19.95 -3.08 -2.39
CA ALA A 210 -19.15 -3.30 -3.59
C ALA A 210 -19.86 -4.20 -4.61
N ALA A 211 -20.48 -3.57 -5.60
CA ALA A 211 -20.97 -4.25 -6.80
C ALA A 211 -19.87 -4.32 -7.87
N PHE A 212 -19.70 -5.49 -8.48
CA PHE A 212 -18.96 -5.66 -9.72
C PHE A 212 -19.91 -5.49 -10.89
N ASP A 213 -19.68 -4.46 -11.70
CA ASP A 213 -20.38 -4.26 -12.97
C ASP A 213 -19.73 -5.14 -14.04
N GLY A 214 -20.40 -6.24 -14.39
CA GLY A 214 -19.96 -7.19 -15.41
C GLY A 214 -20.70 -7.01 -16.73
N ARG A 215 -19.98 -7.20 -17.84
CA ARG A 215 -20.53 -7.43 -19.17
C ARG A 215 -19.82 -8.59 -19.87
N LEU A 216 -20.58 -9.44 -20.58
CA LEU A 216 -20.06 -10.59 -21.31
C LEU A 216 -20.08 -10.14 -22.77
N LEU A 217 -18.95 -10.31 -23.44
CA LEU A 217 -18.78 -10.04 -24.85
C LEU A 217 -18.51 -11.35 -25.55
N ASP A 218 -19.18 -11.58 -26.68
CA ASP A 218 -18.85 -12.70 -27.56
C ASP A 218 -17.65 -12.32 -28.41
N GLU A 219 -16.54 -13.02 -28.21
CA GLU A 219 -15.30 -12.79 -28.97
C GLU A 219 -15.33 -13.53 -30.31
N GLN A 220 -16.15 -14.58 -30.45
CA GLN A 220 -16.35 -15.28 -31.71
C GLN A 220 -17.20 -14.52 -32.71
N GLY A 221 -17.84 -13.42 -32.32
CA GLY A 221 -18.40 -12.45 -33.27
C GLY A 221 -17.33 -11.65 -34.04
N LEU A 222 -16.08 -11.65 -33.56
CA LEU A 222 -14.99 -10.86 -34.15
C LEU A 222 -14.11 -11.71 -35.08
N PHE A 223 -13.37 -11.04 -35.97
CA PHE A 223 -12.41 -11.71 -36.84
C PHE A 223 -11.21 -12.20 -36.02
N ASN A 224 -11.04 -13.53 -35.91
CA ASN A 224 -9.89 -14.09 -35.21
C ASN A 224 -8.61 -13.97 -36.04
N LEU A 225 -7.64 -13.19 -35.58
CA LEU A 225 -6.35 -13.01 -36.25
C LEU A 225 -5.53 -14.30 -36.33
N ALA A 226 -5.71 -15.23 -35.38
CA ALA A 226 -5.05 -16.53 -35.44
C ALA A 226 -5.50 -17.36 -36.65
N SER A 227 -6.69 -17.08 -37.22
CA SER A 227 -7.16 -17.75 -38.43
C SER A 227 -6.35 -17.40 -39.68
N LEU A 228 -5.57 -16.32 -39.67
CA LEU A 228 -4.74 -15.94 -40.83
C LEU A 228 -3.66 -16.95 -41.15
N VAL A 229 -3.24 -17.77 -40.19
CA VAL A 229 -2.14 -18.72 -40.37
C VAL A 229 -2.67 -20.14 -40.22
N HIS A 230 -2.54 -20.94 -41.27
CA HIS A 230 -2.89 -22.36 -41.28
C HIS A 230 -1.69 -23.17 -41.78
N GLU A 231 -1.32 -24.23 -41.06
CA GLU A 231 -0.15 -25.08 -41.37
C GLU A 231 1.15 -24.30 -41.63
N GLY A 232 1.29 -23.17 -40.93
CA GLY A 232 2.44 -22.28 -41.00
C GLY A 232 2.54 -21.41 -42.25
N GLN A 233 1.48 -21.34 -43.04
CA GLN A 233 1.33 -20.42 -44.17
C GLN A 233 0.13 -19.51 -43.98
N LEU A 234 0.06 -18.42 -44.75
CA LEU A 234 -1.12 -17.56 -44.75
C LEU A 234 -2.28 -18.26 -45.48
N ASP A 235 -3.44 -18.37 -44.83
CA ASP A 235 -4.67 -18.87 -45.47
C ASP A 235 -5.19 -17.79 -46.44
N PRO A 236 -5.27 -18.05 -47.76
CA PRO A 236 -5.64 -17.04 -48.75
C PRO A 236 -7.05 -16.47 -48.56
N LEU A 237 -8.00 -17.27 -48.08
CA LEU A 237 -9.38 -16.83 -47.85
C LEU A 237 -9.45 -15.89 -46.65
N GLU A 238 -8.75 -16.25 -45.58
CA GLU A 238 -8.66 -15.44 -44.35
C GLU A 238 -7.89 -14.15 -44.60
N GLN A 239 -6.80 -14.21 -45.36
CA GLN A 239 -6.03 -13.04 -45.76
C GLN A 239 -6.88 -12.07 -46.58
N ALA A 240 -7.61 -12.57 -47.59
CA ALA A 240 -8.49 -11.73 -48.40
C ALA A 240 -9.61 -11.09 -47.55
N ALA A 241 -10.16 -11.81 -46.58
CA ALA A 241 -11.14 -11.27 -45.64
C ALA A 241 -10.54 -10.20 -44.72
N PHE A 242 -9.34 -10.42 -44.18
CA PHE A 242 -8.66 -9.45 -43.33
C PHE A 242 -8.31 -8.16 -44.09
N GLN A 243 -7.88 -8.27 -45.34
CA GLN A 243 -7.63 -7.12 -46.20
C GLN A 243 -8.91 -6.32 -46.48
N ARG A 244 -10.04 -6.99 -46.74
CA ARG A 244 -11.35 -6.33 -46.87
C ARG A 244 -11.77 -5.63 -45.58
N LEU A 245 -11.56 -6.26 -44.42
CA LEU A 245 -11.86 -5.67 -43.11
C LEU A 245 -11.02 -4.41 -42.88
N GLY A 246 -9.71 -4.50 -43.08
CA GLY A 246 -8.82 -3.36 -42.91
C GLY A 246 -9.17 -2.19 -43.83
N ALA A 247 -9.51 -2.47 -45.09
CA ALA A 247 -9.98 -1.46 -46.03
C ALA A 247 -11.28 -0.79 -45.58
N SER A 248 -12.26 -1.55 -45.05
CA SER A 248 -13.54 -1.00 -44.62
C SER A 248 -13.43 -0.08 -43.40
N VAL A 249 -12.42 -0.29 -42.54
CA VAL A 249 -12.16 0.54 -41.35
C VAL A 249 -11.04 1.57 -41.53
N GLY A 250 -10.54 1.73 -42.77
CA GLY A 250 -9.56 2.76 -43.14
C GLY A 250 -8.13 2.49 -42.64
N VAL A 251 -7.74 1.22 -42.52
CA VAL A 251 -6.38 0.80 -42.15
C VAL A 251 -5.53 0.62 -43.40
N ALA A 252 -4.30 1.16 -43.37
CA ALA A 252 -3.41 1.11 -44.52
C ALA A 252 -2.95 -0.32 -44.84
N PRO A 253 -2.84 -0.71 -46.13
CA PRO A 253 -2.38 -2.05 -46.51
C PRO A 253 -1.01 -2.43 -45.94
N ALA A 254 -0.10 -1.45 -45.80
CA ALA A 254 1.22 -1.67 -45.21
C ALA A 254 1.13 -2.15 -43.75
N THR A 255 0.20 -1.60 -42.96
CA THR A 255 -0.01 -2.03 -41.56
C THR A 255 -0.63 -3.42 -41.48
N LEU A 256 -1.54 -3.75 -42.42
CA LEU A 256 -2.12 -5.10 -42.49
C LEU A 256 -1.05 -6.14 -42.84
N ALA A 257 -0.18 -5.83 -43.82
CA ALA A 257 0.95 -6.69 -44.17
C ALA A 257 1.93 -6.89 -43.00
N ALA A 258 2.20 -5.82 -42.23
CA ALA A 258 3.04 -5.93 -41.03
C ALA A 258 2.42 -6.84 -39.96
N LEU A 259 1.10 -6.78 -39.76
CA LEU A 259 0.38 -7.69 -38.86
C LEU A 259 0.42 -9.13 -39.36
N GLU A 260 0.20 -9.37 -40.65
CA GLU A 260 0.30 -10.69 -41.27
C GLU A 260 1.69 -11.30 -41.07
N GLN A 261 2.76 -10.52 -41.30
CA GLN A 261 4.14 -10.98 -41.05
C GLN A 261 4.39 -11.30 -39.57
N ARG A 262 3.91 -10.44 -38.66
CA ARG A 262 4.04 -10.66 -37.20
C ARG A 262 3.33 -11.94 -36.75
N LEU A 263 2.17 -12.25 -37.34
CA LEU A 263 1.39 -13.44 -37.05
C LEU A 263 2.03 -14.68 -37.69
N LEU A 264 2.52 -14.60 -38.92
CA LEU A 264 3.24 -15.69 -39.59
C LEU A 264 4.50 -16.10 -38.81
N ALA A 265 5.27 -15.12 -38.31
CA ALA A 265 6.42 -15.37 -37.46
C ALA A 265 6.07 -16.03 -36.11
N ALA A 266 4.86 -15.82 -35.59
CA ALA A 266 4.41 -16.40 -34.31
C ALA A 266 3.74 -17.77 -34.45
N TYR A 267 2.88 -17.93 -35.44
CA TYR A 267 2.05 -19.13 -35.61
C TYR A 267 2.67 -20.13 -36.58
N GLY A 268 3.40 -19.68 -37.61
CA GLY A 268 4.01 -20.54 -38.61
C GLY A 268 5.46 -20.89 -38.30
N GLU A 269 6.33 -19.88 -38.21
CA GLU A 269 7.76 -20.13 -38.00
C GLU A 269 8.13 -20.34 -36.53
N ALA A 270 7.22 -20.02 -35.60
CA ALA A 270 7.42 -20.05 -34.15
C ALA A 270 8.67 -19.27 -33.67
N ARG A 271 9.11 -18.25 -34.43
CA ARG A 271 10.24 -17.36 -34.08
C ARG A 271 9.86 -16.33 -33.03
N LEU A 272 8.58 -16.01 -32.92
CA LEU A 272 8.04 -15.05 -31.95
C LEU A 272 6.98 -15.71 -31.06
N PRO A 273 6.77 -15.22 -29.82
CA PRO A 273 5.69 -15.70 -28.98
C PRO A 273 4.33 -15.40 -29.63
N ARG A 274 3.42 -16.39 -29.53
CA ARG A 274 2.04 -16.25 -29.98
C ARG A 274 1.34 -15.17 -29.14
N PRO A 275 0.69 -14.18 -29.77
CA PRO A 275 -0.07 -13.17 -29.05
C PRO A 275 -1.22 -13.84 -28.28
N ARG A 276 -1.48 -13.36 -27.07
CA ARG A 276 -2.62 -13.74 -26.24
C ARG A 276 -3.72 -12.68 -26.24
N SER A 277 -3.37 -11.46 -26.66
CA SER A 277 -4.30 -10.36 -26.83
C SER A 277 -3.82 -9.40 -27.93
N LEU A 278 -4.66 -8.43 -28.28
CA LEU A 278 -4.29 -7.41 -29.26
C LEU A 278 -3.15 -6.51 -28.76
N GLU A 279 -3.02 -6.32 -27.45
CA GLU A 279 -1.93 -5.54 -26.87
C GLU A 279 -0.56 -6.15 -27.15
N ASP A 280 -0.44 -7.48 -27.28
CA ASP A 280 0.82 -8.15 -27.62
C ASP A 280 1.29 -7.87 -29.07
N LEU A 281 0.41 -7.31 -29.89
CA LEU A 281 0.71 -6.85 -31.25
C LEU A 281 1.09 -5.37 -31.28
N ALA A 282 0.83 -4.62 -30.21
CA ALA A 282 1.19 -3.22 -30.12
C ALA A 282 2.72 -3.06 -30.06
N GLY A 283 3.25 -2.14 -30.87
CA GLY A 283 4.68 -1.87 -30.94
C GLY A 283 5.49 -2.83 -31.83
N ALA A 284 4.84 -3.78 -32.50
CA ALA A 284 5.49 -4.55 -33.56
C ALA A 284 5.93 -3.62 -34.72
N PRO A 285 7.09 -3.87 -35.36
CA PRO A 285 7.55 -3.06 -36.49
C PRO A 285 6.48 -2.94 -37.58
N GLY A 286 6.18 -1.71 -38.03
CA GLY A 286 5.16 -1.44 -39.05
C GLY A 286 3.70 -1.45 -38.54
N VAL A 287 3.46 -1.76 -37.26
CA VAL A 287 2.12 -1.74 -36.66
C VAL A 287 1.87 -0.40 -35.97
N GLU A 288 1.10 0.47 -36.63
CA GLU A 288 0.73 1.76 -36.06
C GLU A 288 -0.31 1.62 -34.93
N PRO A 289 -0.09 2.24 -33.76
CA PRO A 289 -1.06 2.16 -32.64
C PRO A 289 -2.46 2.66 -32.99
N ARG A 290 -2.56 3.71 -33.84
CA ARG A 290 -3.84 4.25 -34.30
C ARG A 290 -4.57 3.31 -35.27
N ALA A 291 -3.84 2.53 -36.06
CA ALA A 291 -4.43 1.54 -36.94
C ALA A 291 -4.93 0.33 -36.14
N LEU A 292 -4.13 -0.15 -35.18
CA LEU A 292 -4.53 -1.23 -34.28
C LEU A 292 -5.78 -0.84 -33.45
N ALA A 293 -5.85 0.40 -32.97
CA ALA A 293 -7.04 0.92 -32.29
C ALA A 293 -8.30 0.96 -33.18
N ARG A 294 -8.14 1.18 -34.50
CA ARG A 294 -9.26 1.13 -35.47
C ARG A 294 -9.72 -0.29 -35.75
N LEU A 295 -8.81 -1.27 -35.76
CA LEU A 295 -9.15 -2.69 -35.91
C LEU A 295 -9.78 -3.29 -34.65
N ALA A 296 -9.38 -2.83 -33.47
CA ALA A 296 -9.72 -3.45 -32.18
C ALA A 296 -11.21 -3.78 -31.96
N PRO A 297 -12.21 -3.00 -32.45
CA PRO A 297 -13.62 -3.36 -32.32
C PRO A 297 -14.06 -4.56 -33.19
N PHE A 298 -13.25 -4.99 -34.14
CA PHE A 298 -13.62 -5.94 -35.20
C PHE A 298 -12.75 -7.21 -35.23
N VAL A 299 -11.66 -7.24 -34.46
CA VAL A 299 -10.70 -8.36 -34.45
C VAL A 299 -10.50 -8.89 -33.03
N THR A 300 -10.10 -10.15 -32.93
CA THR A 300 -9.74 -10.81 -31.67
C THR A 300 -8.55 -11.73 -31.87
N VAL A 301 -8.02 -12.28 -30.78
CA VAL A 301 -6.96 -13.31 -30.77
C VAL A 301 -7.47 -14.48 -29.94
N LEU A 302 -8.04 -15.48 -30.60
CA LEU A 302 -8.47 -16.73 -29.97
C LEU A 302 -7.46 -17.84 -30.24
N PRO A 303 -7.31 -18.80 -29.31
CA PRO A 303 -6.25 -19.82 -29.42
C PRO A 303 -6.47 -20.82 -30.56
N LEU A 304 -7.71 -20.99 -31.01
CA LEU A 304 -8.07 -21.87 -32.13
C LEU A 304 -8.78 -21.08 -33.23
N PRO A 305 -8.45 -21.33 -34.51
CA PRO A 305 -9.26 -20.82 -35.61
C PRO A 305 -10.65 -21.46 -35.57
N GLY A 306 -11.66 -20.74 -36.04
CA GLY A 306 -13.04 -21.19 -36.03
C GLY A 306 -13.94 -20.28 -36.87
N TRP A 307 -15.24 -20.58 -36.87
CA TRP A 307 -16.23 -19.73 -37.53
C TRP A 307 -16.45 -18.43 -36.76
N VAL A 308 -16.91 -17.40 -37.49
CA VAL A 308 -17.41 -16.16 -36.89
C VAL A 308 -18.92 -16.32 -36.62
N ASN A 309 -19.37 -15.98 -35.41
CA ASN A 309 -20.79 -16.01 -35.08
C ASN A 309 -21.55 -14.84 -35.71
N GLY A 310 -22.38 -15.13 -36.72
CA GLY A 310 -23.18 -14.12 -37.42
C GLY A 310 -24.19 -13.41 -36.51
N ASN A 311 -24.65 -14.08 -35.44
CA ASN A 311 -25.62 -13.50 -34.52
C ASN A 311 -25.06 -12.40 -33.60
N THR A 312 -23.73 -12.26 -33.54
CA THR A 312 -23.05 -11.25 -32.70
C THR A 312 -22.06 -10.40 -33.50
N ALA A 313 -21.64 -10.86 -34.68
CA ALA A 313 -20.67 -10.17 -35.52
C ALA A 313 -21.14 -8.78 -35.97
N PRO A 314 -20.25 -7.77 -35.98
CA PRO A 314 -20.55 -6.48 -36.60
C PRO A 314 -20.62 -6.60 -38.12
N ALA A 315 -21.28 -5.63 -38.76
CA ALA A 315 -21.50 -5.64 -40.21
C ALA A 315 -20.19 -5.65 -41.00
N GLU A 316 -19.16 -4.96 -40.50
CA GLU A 316 -17.83 -4.90 -41.09
C GLU A 316 -17.17 -6.28 -41.16
N VAL A 317 -17.31 -7.10 -40.11
CA VAL A 317 -16.77 -8.46 -40.06
C VAL A 317 -17.56 -9.39 -40.98
N ILE A 318 -18.88 -9.27 -41.02
CA ILE A 318 -19.73 -10.05 -41.95
C ILE A 318 -19.39 -9.71 -43.41
N ALA A 319 -19.30 -8.43 -43.77
CA ALA A 319 -18.93 -7.98 -45.11
C ALA A 319 -17.51 -8.41 -45.50
N ALA A 320 -16.57 -8.38 -44.55
CA ALA A 320 -15.22 -8.87 -44.77
C ALA A 320 -15.19 -10.38 -45.01
N ARG A 321 -15.96 -11.15 -44.25
CA ARG A 321 -15.98 -12.62 -44.30
C ARG A 321 -16.69 -13.17 -45.54
N VAL A 322 -17.71 -12.48 -46.04
CA VAL A 322 -18.52 -12.94 -47.18
C VAL A 322 -18.04 -12.28 -48.48
N PRO A 323 -17.38 -13.02 -49.40
CA PRO A 323 -16.96 -12.48 -50.68
C PRO A 323 -18.15 -11.94 -51.48
N GLY A 324 -18.02 -10.74 -52.05
CA GLY A 324 -19.08 -10.10 -52.84
C GLY A 324 -20.20 -9.43 -52.03
N LEU A 325 -20.20 -9.51 -50.70
CA LEU A 325 -21.18 -8.81 -49.87
C LEU A 325 -20.73 -7.38 -49.58
N GLY A 326 -21.49 -6.39 -50.07
CA GLY A 326 -21.26 -4.99 -49.75
C GLY A 326 -21.59 -4.65 -48.29
N LEU A 327 -20.86 -3.68 -47.71
CA LEU A 327 -21.02 -3.24 -46.31
C LEU A 327 -22.44 -2.75 -46.00
N GLU A 328 -23.07 -2.03 -46.94
CA GLU A 328 -24.46 -1.55 -46.77
C GLU A 328 -25.47 -2.70 -46.64
N ARG A 329 -25.29 -3.78 -47.41
CA ARG A 329 -26.14 -4.97 -47.29
C ARG A 329 -25.89 -5.68 -45.97
N ALA A 330 -24.63 -5.79 -45.53
CA ALA A 330 -24.29 -6.36 -44.22
C ALA A 330 -24.89 -5.54 -43.07
N ARG A 331 -24.89 -4.20 -43.16
CA ARG A 331 -25.54 -3.31 -42.19
C ARG A 331 -27.05 -3.51 -42.15
N ALA A 332 -27.70 -3.62 -43.30
CA ALA A 332 -29.13 -3.92 -43.37
C ALA A 332 -29.45 -5.28 -42.72
N LEU A 333 -28.63 -6.29 -42.99
CA LEU A 333 -28.78 -7.63 -42.42
C LEU A 333 -28.61 -7.61 -40.88
N VAL A 334 -27.59 -6.90 -40.37
CA VAL A 334 -27.37 -6.72 -38.93
C VAL A 334 -28.53 -5.96 -38.29
N ALA A 335 -29.07 -4.93 -38.95
CA ALA A 335 -30.22 -4.20 -38.46
C ALA A 335 -31.50 -5.05 -38.41
N GLU A 336 -31.70 -5.97 -39.36
CA GLU A 336 -32.79 -6.96 -39.31
C GLU A 336 -32.59 -7.92 -38.10
N ARG A 337 -31.38 -8.47 -37.96
CA ARG A 337 -31.00 -9.33 -36.82
C ARG A 337 -31.28 -8.66 -35.48
N ASP A 338 -30.82 -7.43 -35.30
CA ASP A 338 -30.90 -6.69 -34.03
C ASP A 338 -32.34 -6.24 -33.68
N ARG A 339 -33.28 -6.30 -34.63
CA ARG A 339 -34.73 -6.13 -34.39
C ARG A 339 -35.41 -7.41 -33.89
N GLY A 340 -34.66 -8.44 -33.55
CA GLY A 340 -35.17 -9.73 -33.07
C GLY A 340 -35.32 -10.79 -34.15
N GLN A 341 -34.83 -10.55 -35.37
CA GLN A 341 -34.80 -11.55 -36.44
C GLN A 341 -33.45 -12.26 -36.49
N GLY A 342 -33.01 -12.83 -35.36
CA GLY A 342 -31.77 -13.60 -35.28
C GLY A 342 -31.69 -14.72 -36.32
N PHE A 343 -30.47 -15.12 -36.67
CA PHE A 343 -30.23 -16.25 -37.55
C PHE A 343 -30.47 -17.56 -36.81
N ILE A 344 -31.24 -18.44 -37.44
CA ILE A 344 -31.69 -19.71 -36.83
C ILE A 344 -30.64 -20.81 -37.00
N ASN A 345 -29.93 -20.81 -38.13
CA ASN A 345 -28.83 -21.72 -38.46
C ASN A 345 -27.97 -21.11 -39.60
N SER A 346 -26.85 -21.76 -39.91
CA SER A 346 -25.94 -21.28 -40.97
C SER A 346 -26.61 -21.24 -42.36
N GLY A 347 -27.56 -22.13 -42.66
CA GLY A 347 -28.30 -22.10 -43.92
C GLY A 347 -29.24 -20.90 -44.04
N ASP A 348 -29.97 -20.56 -42.97
CA ASP A 348 -30.79 -19.36 -42.88
C ASP A 348 -29.95 -18.09 -43.05
N LEU A 349 -28.80 -18.02 -42.38
CA LEU A 349 -27.84 -16.93 -42.55
C LEU A 349 -27.44 -16.78 -44.03
N LEU A 350 -27.00 -17.86 -44.69
CA LEU A 350 -26.58 -17.83 -46.09
C LEU A 350 -27.70 -17.38 -47.05
N ASN A 351 -28.90 -17.91 -46.87
CA ASN A 351 -30.06 -17.54 -47.69
C ASN A 351 -30.36 -16.03 -47.60
N ARG A 352 -30.21 -15.43 -46.42
CA ARG A 352 -30.42 -13.99 -46.21
C ARG A 352 -29.31 -13.11 -46.81
N LEU A 353 -28.13 -13.66 -47.09
CA LEU A 353 -27.07 -12.95 -47.84
C LEU A 353 -27.50 -12.64 -49.28
N ARG A 354 -28.43 -13.42 -49.85
CA ARG A 354 -28.91 -13.33 -51.24
C ARG A 354 -27.78 -13.49 -52.27
N LEU A 355 -26.86 -14.41 -52.00
CA LEU A 355 -25.72 -14.74 -52.85
C LEU A 355 -25.75 -16.25 -53.16
N PRO A 356 -26.51 -16.69 -54.18
CA PRO A 356 -26.79 -18.11 -54.42
C PRO A 356 -25.59 -18.94 -54.87
N GLN A 357 -24.46 -18.31 -55.18
CA GLN A 357 -23.22 -19.00 -55.57
C GLN A 357 -22.30 -19.35 -54.39
N LEU A 358 -22.62 -18.87 -53.18
CA LEU A 358 -21.79 -19.10 -51.99
C LEU A 358 -22.26 -20.34 -51.22
N ASP A 359 -21.30 -21.12 -50.72
CA ASP A 359 -21.53 -22.25 -49.82
C ASP A 359 -20.97 -21.99 -48.41
N THR A 360 -21.49 -22.74 -47.44
CA THR A 360 -21.10 -22.81 -46.02
C THR A 360 -19.61 -23.00 -45.80
N GLU A 361 -18.92 -23.81 -46.61
CA GLU A 361 -17.47 -24.02 -46.45
C GLU A 361 -16.65 -22.76 -46.79
N GLN A 362 -17.12 -21.99 -47.77
CA GLN A 362 -16.47 -20.75 -48.20
C GLN A 362 -16.74 -19.62 -47.21
N VAL A 363 -17.93 -19.65 -46.60
CA VAL A 363 -18.42 -18.64 -45.67
C VAL A 363 -18.40 -19.25 -44.28
N ARG A 364 -17.22 -19.27 -43.64
CA ARG A 364 -16.96 -19.76 -42.26
C ARG A 364 -17.72 -18.94 -41.19
N LEU A 365 -19.05 -18.96 -41.27
CA LEU A 365 -19.98 -18.28 -40.38
C LEU A 365 -20.85 -19.33 -39.66
N GLY A 366 -20.92 -19.17 -38.34
CA GLY A 366 -21.76 -19.97 -37.46
C GLY A 366 -22.80 -19.11 -36.77
N ILE A 367 -23.58 -19.76 -35.90
CA ILE A 367 -24.61 -19.12 -35.06
C ILE A 367 -24.37 -19.37 -33.56
N THR A 368 -23.29 -20.05 -33.21
CA THR A 368 -22.93 -20.45 -31.85
C THR A 368 -21.55 -19.94 -31.47
N SER A 369 -21.32 -19.79 -30.17
CA SER A 369 -20.04 -19.38 -29.61
C SER A 369 -19.71 -20.14 -28.34
N GLU A 370 -18.41 -20.35 -28.16
CA GLU A 370 -17.71 -20.98 -27.05
C GLU A 370 -16.74 -20.00 -26.37
N TRP A 371 -16.36 -18.92 -27.06
CA TRP A 371 -15.38 -17.94 -26.59
C TRP A 371 -16.04 -16.62 -26.19
N PHE A 372 -16.08 -16.36 -24.89
CA PHE A 372 -16.62 -15.14 -24.31
C PHE A 372 -15.58 -14.43 -23.45
N ARG A 373 -15.60 -13.10 -23.48
CA ARG A 373 -14.80 -12.27 -22.58
C ARG A 373 -15.69 -11.63 -21.51
N LEU A 374 -15.30 -11.83 -20.25
CA LEU A 374 -15.83 -11.05 -19.14
C LEU A 374 -15.12 -9.69 -19.08
N GLN A 375 -15.92 -8.63 -19.13
CA GLN A 375 -15.46 -7.26 -18.97
C GLN A 375 -16.04 -6.67 -17.67
N GLY A 376 -15.16 -6.22 -16.77
CA GLY A 376 -15.52 -5.44 -15.58
C GLY A 376 -15.19 -3.95 -15.73
N GLN A 377 -15.79 -3.09 -14.90
CA GLN A 377 -15.32 -1.70 -14.76
C GLN A 377 -14.11 -1.60 -13.83
N ARG A 378 -13.06 -0.92 -14.28
CA ARG A 378 -11.88 -0.60 -13.45
C ARG A 378 -12.28 0.42 -12.38
N ARG A 379 -11.96 0.16 -11.10
CA ARG A 379 -12.29 1.03 -9.95
C ARG A 379 -11.03 1.36 -9.15
N LEU A 380 -10.91 2.61 -8.68
CA LEU A 380 -9.85 3.02 -7.76
C LEU A 380 -10.38 3.05 -6.33
N ARG A 381 -9.69 2.38 -5.41
CA ARG A 381 -9.92 2.44 -3.98
C ARG A 381 -8.76 3.14 -3.31
N LEU A 382 -8.99 4.16 -2.50
CA LEU A 382 -7.95 4.85 -1.73
C LEU A 382 -8.33 4.92 -0.25
N ALA A 383 -7.34 4.77 0.62
CA ALA A 383 -7.49 4.99 2.04
C ALA A 383 -7.22 6.46 2.39
N LEU A 384 -8.16 7.09 3.10
CA LEU A 384 -7.96 8.42 3.64
C LEU A 384 -7.21 8.32 4.98
N PRO A 385 -6.21 9.20 5.24
CA PRO A 385 -5.76 9.46 6.60
C PRO A 385 -6.90 10.09 7.43
N PRO A 386 -6.74 10.26 8.75
CA PRO A 386 -7.67 11.07 9.53
C PRO A 386 -7.94 12.39 8.81
N LEU A 387 -9.20 12.75 8.60
CA LEU A 387 -9.58 13.89 7.75
C LEU A 387 -8.97 15.21 8.24
N ARG A 388 -8.69 15.32 9.54
CA ARG A 388 -7.97 16.47 10.12
C ARG A 388 -6.55 16.63 9.56
N LEU A 389 -5.87 15.53 9.25
CA LEU A 389 -4.50 15.46 8.72
C LEU A 389 -4.43 15.53 7.18
N LEU A 390 -5.57 15.58 6.50
CA LEU A 390 -5.62 15.57 5.04
C LEU A 390 -5.25 16.94 4.45
N GLU A 391 -4.18 17.01 3.67
CA GLU A 391 -3.64 18.23 3.08
C GLU A 391 -3.66 18.17 1.54
N PRO A 392 -3.61 19.31 0.81
CA PRO A 392 -3.58 19.31 -0.65
C PRO A 392 -2.44 18.50 -1.27
N GLY A 393 -1.30 18.37 -0.58
CA GLY A 393 -0.16 17.57 -1.00
C GLY A 393 -0.18 16.11 -0.53
N SER A 394 -1.24 15.67 0.16
CA SER A 394 -1.32 14.31 0.68
C SER A 394 -1.25 13.28 -0.45
N VAL A 395 -0.51 12.22 -0.16
CA VAL A 395 -0.40 11.04 -0.98
C VAL A 395 -1.27 9.96 -0.36
N LEU A 396 -2.20 9.41 -1.14
CA LEU A 396 -3.13 8.39 -0.71
C LEU A 396 -2.68 7.03 -1.22
N GLU A 397 -2.62 6.07 -0.30
CA GLU A 397 -2.36 4.67 -0.63
C GLU A 397 -3.67 3.96 -0.95
N GLY A 398 -3.61 2.97 -1.86
CA GLY A 398 -4.75 2.15 -2.19
C GLY A 398 -4.50 1.18 -3.32
N LEU A 399 -5.56 0.85 -4.04
CA LEU A 399 -5.56 -0.21 -5.03
C LEU A 399 -6.38 0.15 -6.27
N TRP A 400 -5.86 -0.23 -7.43
CA TRP A 400 -6.65 -0.41 -8.63
C TRP A 400 -7.29 -1.79 -8.64
N LEU A 401 -8.62 -1.82 -8.65
CA LEU A 401 -9.39 -3.01 -8.96
C LEU A 401 -9.59 -3.05 -10.48
N GLU A 402 -8.90 -3.98 -11.14
CA GLU A 402 -8.98 -4.14 -12.59
C GLU A 402 -10.24 -4.89 -13.04
N ALA A 403 -10.59 -4.71 -14.31
CA ALA A 403 -11.69 -5.38 -14.99
C ALA A 403 -11.61 -6.93 -14.93
N ARG A 404 -10.40 -7.47 -14.80
CA ARG A 404 -10.11 -8.91 -14.66
C ARG A 404 -10.07 -9.38 -13.20
N GLY A 405 -10.44 -8.49 -12.26
CA GLY A 405 -10.45 -8.71 -10.81
C GLY A 405 -9.06 -8.85 -10.17
N GLN A 406 -8.03 -8.29 -10.79
CA GLN A 406 -6.73 -8.11 -10.16
C GLN A 406 -6.75 -6.84 -9.30
N ALA A 407 -6.06 -6.86 -8.15
CA ALA A 407 -5.79 -5.66 -7.36
C ALA A 407 -4.32 -5.26 -7.50
N LEU A 408 -4.08 -4.07 -8.04
CA LEU A 408 -2.73 -3.51 -8.17
C LEU A 408 -2.55 -2.37 -7.16
N PRO A 409 -1.54 -2.46 -6.27
CA PRO A 409 -1.28 -1.37 -5.34
C PRO A 409 -0.91 -0.10 -6.08
N CYS A 410 -1.35 1.03 -5.54
CA CYS A 410 -0.99 2.34 -6.06
C CYS A 410 -0.91 3.37 -4.95
N SER A 411 -0.03 4.34 -5.17
CA SER A 411 0.10 5.54 -4.37
C SER A 411 -0.25 6.72 -5.27
N VAL A 412 -1.22 7.54 -4.87
CA VAL A 412 -1.77 8.62 -5.71
C VAL A 412 -1.75 9.92 -4.93
N ALA A 413 -1.01 10.91 -5.44
CA ALA A 413 -1.05 12.26 -4.89
C ALA A 413 -2.38 12.94 -5.26
N LEU A 414 -3.01 13.60 -4.29
CA LEU A 414 -4.27 14.32 -4.50
C LEU A 414 -4.28 15.25 -5.73
N PRO A 415 -3.22 16.04 -6.01
CA PRO A 415 -3.21 16.93 -7.19
C PRO A 415 -3.27 16.18 -8.53
N THR A 416 -2.80 14.93 -8.56
CA THR A 416 -2.78 14.10 -9.77
C THR A 416 -4.00 13.19 -9.90
N LEU A 417 -4.83 13.09 -8.87
CA LEU A 417 -5.89 12.10 -8.76
C LEU A 417 -6.87 12.10 -9.94
N ALA A 418 -7.31 13.29 -10.39
CA ALA A 418 -8.24 13.42 -11.51
C ALA A 418 -7.64 12.85 -12.81
N ALA A 419 -6.35 13.11 -13.07
CA ALA A 419 -5.62 12.59 -14.22
C ALA A 419 -5.41 11.06 -14.11
N THR A 420 -5.16 10.56 -12.89
CA THR A 420 -4.99 9.14 -12.60
C THR A 420 -6.29 8.35 -12.80
N LEU A 421 -7.45 8.92 -12.44
CA LEU A 421 -8.74 8.23 -12.53
C LEU A 421 -9.17 7.92 -13.98
N ARG A 422 -8.92 8.83 -14.93
CA ARG A 422 -9.37 8.70 -16.33
C ARG A 422 -10.85 8.27 -16.46
N GLY A 423 -11.72 8.78 -15.59
CA GLY A 423 -13.15 8.45 -15.56
C GLY A 423 -13.54 7.18 -14.80
N ALA A 424 -12.59 6.46 -14.21
CA ALA A 424 -12.88 5.32 -13.34
C ALA A 424 -13.63 5.76 -12.06
N PRO A 425 -14.54 4.93 -11.52
CA PRO A 425 -15.15 5.21 -10.22
C PRO A 425 -14.11 5.22 -9.09
N LEU A 426 -14.27 6.16 -8.14
CA LEU A 426 -13.42 6.30 -6.96
C LEU A 426 -14.20 5.95 -5.68
N GLU A 427 -13.65 5.04 -4.89
CA GLU A 427 -14.10 4.73 -3.52
C GLU A 427 -13.03 5.16 -2.52
N LEU A 428 -13.44 5.93 -1.50
CA LEU A 428 -12.57 6.42 -0.45
C LEU A 428 -12.95 5.76 0.89
N ARG A 429 -12.00 5.02 1.47
CA ARG A 429 -12.13 4.48 2.83
C ARG A 429 -11.88 5.60 3.83
N LEU A 430 -12.85 5.88 4.69
CA LEU A 430 -12.64 6.73 5.84
C LEU A 430 -11.66 6.07 6.81
N HIS A 431 -10.85 6.88 7.49
CA HIS A 431 -10.07 6.43 8.62
C HIS A 431 -11.02 5.95 9.75
N PRO A 432 -10.64 4.95 10.58
CA PRO A 432 -11.46 4.48 11.70
C PRO A 432 -11.95 5.61 12.63
N GLU A 433 -11.09 6.58 12.92
CA GLU A 433 -11.43 7.75 13.74
C GLU A 433 -12.58 8.60 13.15
N ASP A 434 -12.68 8.66 11.82
CA ASP A 434 -13.74 9.39 11.12
C ASP A 434 -14.94 8.48 10.75
N SER A 435 -14.90 7.21 11.14
CA SER A 435 -15.92 6.20 10.83
C SER A 435 -16.87 6.00 12.01
N LEU A 436 -17.64 7.03 12.34
CA LEU A 436 -18.63 6.97 13.42
C LEU A 436 -19.85 6.16 12.98
N LEU A 437 -20.12 5.09 13.72
CA LEU A 437 -21.12 4.07 13.40
C LEU A 437 -21.94 3.73 14.65
N ALA A 438 -23.25 3.62 14.50
CA ALA A 438 -24.13 3.09 15.55
C ALA A 438 -25.26 2.27 14.96
N ARG A 439 -25.83 1.38 15.78
CA ARG A 439 -27.05 0.65 15.44
C ARG A 439 -28.20 1.19 16.25
N VAL A 440 -29.35 1.34 15.61
CA VAL A 440 -30.57 1.75 16.28
C VAL A 440 -31.72 0.85 15.86
N ALA A 441 -32.50 0.41 16.84
CA ALA A 441 -33.75 -0.29 16.58
C ALA A 441 -34.79 0.73 16.07
N LEU A 442 -35.28 0.54 14.84
CA LEU A 442 -36.35 1.36 14.28
C LEU A 442 -37.57 0.49 13.97
N PRO A 443 -38.80 1.02 14.16
CA PRO A 443 -40.01 0.31 13.77
C PRO A 443 -40.03 0.07 12.26
N PRO A 444 -40.83 -0.89 11.76
CA PRO A 444 -41.00 -1.07 10.32
C PRO A 444 -41.63 0.19 9.73
N LEU A 445 -40.84 0.94 8.96
CA LEU A 445 -41.24 2.18 8.33
C LEU A 445 -41.04 2.10 6.81
N PRO A 446 -41.93 2.71 6.01
CA PRO A 446 -41.69 2.85 4.58
C PRO A 446 -40.41 3.67 4.34
N ALA A 447 -39.68 3.34 3.26
CA ALA A 447 -38.38 3.93 2.92
C ALA A 447 -38.27 5.46 3.09
N PRO A 448 -39.23 6.31 2.63
CA PRO A 448 -39.13 7.76 2.81
C PRO A 448 -39.20 8.22 4.28
N ARG A 449 -39.84 7.44 5.18
CA ARG A 449 -39.91 7.74 6.62
C ARG A 449 -38.74 7.18 7.41
N LEU A 450 -38.07 6.14 6.89
CA LEU A 450 -36.91 5.53 7.51
C LEU A 450 -35.77 6.54 7.68
N ALA A 451 -35.51 7.35 6.65
CA ALA A 451 -34.47 8.39 6.69
C ALA A 451 -34.75 9.46 7.77
N ALA A 452 -36.00 9.87 7.93
CA ALA A 452 -36.39 10.83 8.97
C ALA A 452 -36.24 10.23 10.38
N ALA A 453 -36.63 8.96 10.56
CA ALA A 453 -36.47 8.25 11.83
C ALA A 453 -35.00 8.03 12.20
N ALA A 454 -34.16 7.66 11.22
CA ALA A 454 -32.71 7.57 11.39
C ALA A 454 -32.10 8.91 11.83
N ALA A 455 -32.57 10.01 11.25
CA ALA A 455 -32.11 11.34 11.62
C ALA A 455 -32.54 11.77 13.02
N CYS A 456 -33.76 11.42 13.44
CA CYS A 456 -34.21 11.65 14.81
C CYS A 456 -33.43 10.80 15.82
N ALA A 457 -33.07 9.57 15.46
CA ALA A 457 -32.25 8.71 16.30
C ALA A 457 -30.83 9.26 16.50
N LEU A 458 -30.26 9.90 15.47
CA LEU A 458 -28.95 10.53 15.56
C LEU A 458 -28.92 11.64 16.63
N ASP A 459 -30.01 12.39 16.81
CA ASP A 459 -30.08 13.50 17.78
C ASP A 459 -29.81 13.04 19.23
N GLY A 460 -30.08 11.77 19.54
CA GLY A 460 -29.78 11.17 20.85
C GLY A 460 -28.39 10.54 20.97
N LEU A 461 -27.66 10.40 19.86
CA LEU A 461 -26.35 9.72 19.79
C LEU A 461 -25.19 10.70 19.53
N ALA A 462 -25.47 11.79 18.84
CA ALA A 462 -24.47 12.79 18.49
C ALA A 462 -24.26 13.83 19.59
N LEU A 463 -23.00 14.19 19.83
CA LEU A 463 -22.64 15.30 20.72
C LEU A 463 -22.82 16.68 20.05
N GLU A 464 -22.78 16.70 18.72
CA GLU A 464 -22.97 17.91 17.91
C GLU A 464 -24.42 18.01 17.41
N GLY A 465 -24.91 19.22 17.19
CA GLY A 465 -26.23 19.43 16.60
C GLY A 465 -26.32 18.85 15.19
N ARG A 466 -27.48 18.28 14.85
CA ARG A 466 -27.75 17.61 13.56
C ARG A 466 -27.38 18.42 12.33
N ASP A 467 -27.56 19.73 12.36
CA ASP A 467 -27.26 20.63 11.25
C ASP A 467 -25.76 20.69 10.93
N ALA A 468 -24.89 20.33 11.89
CA ALA A 468 -23.46 20.21 11.71
C ALA A 468 -23.02 18.84 11.13
N LEU A 469 -23.92 17.86 11.06
CA LEU A 469 -23.62 16.49 10.69
C LEU A 469 -24.23 16.07 9.35
N HIS A 470 -23.50 15.24 8.61
CA HIS A 470 -23.96 14.52 7.45
C HIS A 470 -24.26 13.08 7.87
N LEU A 471 -25.51 12.64 7.69
CA LEU A 471 -25.98 11.31 8.07
C LEU A 471 -26.14 10.42 6.84
N ALA A 472 -25.69 9.18 6.96
CA ALA A 472 -26.01 8.06 6.08
C ALA A 472 -26.62 6.92 6.91
N HIS A 473 -27.46 6.09 6.28
CA HIS A 473 -28.03 4.92 6.92
C HIS A 473 -28.14 3.74 5.95
N GLY A 474 -28.07 2.53 6.50
CA GLY A 474 -28.36 1.29 5.79
C GLY A 474 -29.86 0.99 5.70
N PRO A 475 -30.25 -0.14 5.08
CA PRO A 475 -31.62 -0.65 5.16
C PRO A 475 -31.97 -1.09 6.58
N ARG A 476 -33.26 -1.32 6.83
CA ARG A 476 -33.73 -1.97 8.06
C ARG A 476 -33.61 -3.48 7.92
N GLU A 477 -32.88 -4.10 8.84
CA GLU A 477 -32.68 -5.54 8.87
C GLU A 477 -33.91 -6.28 9.43
N ALA A 478 -33.89 -7.61 9.30
CA ALA A 478 -34.96 -8.48 9.79
C ALA A 478 -35.13 -8.41 11.32
N ASP A 479 -34.04 -8.17 12.05
CA ASP A 479 -34.02 -7.96 13.50
C ASP A 479 -34.53 -6.57 13.92
N GLY A 480 -34.84 -5.71 12.95
CA GLY A 480 -35.32 -4.34 13.15
C GLY A 480 -34.24 -3.30 13.43
N GLN A 481 -32.97 -3.67 13.35
CA GLN A 481 -31.86 -2.75 13.47
C GLN A 481 -31.61 -2.00 12.17
N VAL A 482 -31.10 -0.78 12.29
CA VAL A 482 -30.64 0.07 11.19
C VAL A 482 -29.25 0.57 11.54
N GLN A 483 -28.30 0.37 10.62
CA GLN A 483 -26.97 0.96 10.76
C GLN A 483 -27.03 2.44 10.41
N LEU A 484 -26.51 3.27 11.30
CA LEU A 484 -26.27 4.70 11.09
C LEU A 484 -24.78 4.96 10.96
N ALA A 485 -24.43 5.94 10.12
CA ALA A 485 -23.10 6.48 9.98
C ALA A 485 -23.17 8.00 9.84
N TRP A 486 -22.30 8.74 10.53
CA TRP A 486 -22.30 10.21 10.40
C TRP A 486 -20.91 10.81 10.39
N LEU A 487 -20.81 11.98 9.78
CA LEU A 487 -19.57 12.74 9.65
C LEU A 487 -19.83 14.24 9.80
N ALA A 488 -18.89 14.97 10.39
CA ALA A 488 -18.99 16.42 10.47
C ALA A 488 -19.02 17.06 9.06
N ARG A 489 -20.03 17.89 8.79
CA ARG A 489 -20.18 18.62 7.52
C ARG A 489 -18.97 19.49 7.18
N PRO A 490 -18.32 20.20 8.13
CA PRO A 490 -17.11 20.95 7.82
C PRO A 490 -15.98 20.06 7.29
N ALA A 491 -15.83 18.85 7.82
CA ALA A 491 -14.83 17.88 7.36
C ALA A 491 -15.16 17.38 5.95
N LEU A 492 -16.44 17.03 5.70
CA LEU A 492 -16.90 16.62 4.37
C LEU A 492 -16.74 17.75 3.33
N ALA A 493 -17.07 18.99 3.68
CA ALA A 493 -16.90 20.15 2.80
C ALA A 493 -15.42 20.46 2.51
N ARG A 494 -14.52 20.24 3.47
CA ARG A 494 -13.06 20.31 3.24
C ARG A 494 -12.61 19.23 2.26
N LEU A 495 -13.04 17.98 2.45
CA LEU A 495 -12.73 16.87 1.55
C LEU A 495 -13.22 17.14 0.12
N GLN A 496 -14.45 17.62 -0.03
CA GLN A 496 -15.03 17.98 -1.33
C GLN A 496 -14.26 19.10 -2.03
N ARG A 497 -13.75 20.10 -1.28
CA ARG A 497 -12.89 21.15 -1.84
C ARG A 497 -11.54 20.61 -2.31
N LEU A 498 -10.92 19.72 -1.54
CA LEU A 498 -9.65 19.08 -1.92
C LEU A 498 -9.80 18.19 -3.16
N LEU A 499 -10.98 17.61 -3.35
CA LEU A 499 -11.32 16.69 -4.44
C LEU A 499 -12.22 17.34 -5.50
N ALA A 500 -12.14 18.67 -5.67
CA ALA A 500 -12.99 19.39 -6.60
C ALA A 500 -12.89 18.82 -8.02
N GLY A 501 -14.05 18.55 -8.65
CA GLY A 501 -14.12 17.97 -9.99
C GLY A 501 -13.99 16.44 -10.04
N VAL A 502 -13.75 15.76 -8.90
CA VAL A 502 -13.70 14.30 -8.81
C VAL A 502 -14.98 13.79 -8.15
N ARG A 503 -15.68 12.87 -8.82
CA ARG A 503 -16.80 12.12 -8.21
C ARG A 503 -16.24 10.96 -7.40
N PHE A 504 -16.69 10.82 -6.15
CA PHE A 504 -16.25 9.75 -5.26
C PHE A 504 -17.40 9.22 -4.40
N ARG A 505 -17.27 7.97 -3.95
CA ARG A 505 -18.08 7.38 -2.88
C ARG A 505 -17.24 7.29 -1.61
N LEU A 506 -17.77 7.82 -0.53
CA LEU A 506 -17.15 7.74 0.79
C LEU A 506 -17.72 6.54 1.55
N VAL A 507 -16.87 5.77 2.22
CA VAL A 507 -17.26 4.51 2.86
C VAL A 507 -16.57 4.40 4.22
N PRO A 508 -17.32 4.13 5.31
CA PRO A 508 -16.73 3.85 6.62
C PRO A 508 -15.76 2.66 6.62
N ALA A 509 -14.73 2.72 7.47
CA ALA A 509 -13.63 1.75 7.50
C ALA A 509 -14.07 0.26 7.51
N PRO A 510 -15.08 -0.17 8.29
CA PRO A 510 -15.50 -1.57 8.31
C PRO A 510 -15.97 -2.13 6.97
N PHE A 511 -16.59 -1.31 6.13
CA PHE A 511 -17.19 -1.78 4.88
C PHE A 511 -16.17 -1.96 3.75
N PHE A 512 -14.90 -1.71 4.04
CA PHE A 512 -13.76 -2.11 3.20
C PHE A 512 -13.24 -3.51 3.54
N LEU A 513 -13.59 -4.07 4.70
CA LEU A 513 -13.30 -5.45 5.01
C LEU A 513 -14.12 -6.40 4.11
N PRO A 514 -13.59 -7.60 3.81
CA PRO A 514 -14.36 -8.64 3.13
C PRO A 514 -15.70 -8.86 3.82
N LEU A 515 -16.74 -9.15 3.04
CA LEU A 515 -18.01 -9.58 3.62
C LEU A 515 -17.82 -10.99 4.21
N PRO A 516 -18.02 -11.20 5.51
CA PRO A 516 -17.90 -12.53 6.08
C PRO A 516 -19.08 -13.42 5.66
N PRO A 517 -18.90 -14.76 5.70
CA PRO A 517 -20.02 -15.69 5.62
C PRO A 517 -21.08 -15.42 6.70
N PRO A 518 -22.34 -15.81 6.51
CA PRO A 518 -23.39 -15.66 7.51
C PRO A 518 -22.97 -16.23 8.87
N GLY A 519 -23.13 -15.43 9.94
CA GLY A 519 -22.76 -15.82 11.31
C GLY A 519 -21.28 -15.63 11.67
N GLN A 520 -20.45 -15.12 10.75
CA GLN A 520 -19.04 -14.79 11.00
C GLN A 520 -18.79 -13.28 11.03
N VAL A 521 -17.61 -12.88 11.51
CA VAL A 521 -17.15 -11.49 11.55
C VAL A 521 -15.79 -11.41 10.86
N SER A 522 -15.65 -10.48 9.91
CA SER A 522 -14.35 -10.04 9.43
C SER A 522 -13.87 -8.89 10.30
N ALA A 523 -12.69 -9.03 10.90
CA ALA A 523 -12.14 -8.03 11.82
C ALA A 523 -10.67 -7.77 11.51
N GLN A 524 -10.23 -6.54 11.74
CA GLN A 524 -8.85 -6.11 11.54
C GLN A 524 -8.51 -4.98 12.52
N CYS A 525 -7.27 -4.97 13.03
CA CYS A 525 -6.75 -3.80 13.74
C CYS A 525 -6.16 -2.82 12.73
N LEU A 526 -6.70 -1.60 12.66
CA LEU A 526 -6.26 -0.52 11.77
C LEU A 526 -5.99 0.74 12.61
N ASP A 527 -4.76 1.25 12.58
CA ASP A 527 -4.34 2.50 13.26
C ASP A 527 -4.87 2.65 14.71
N GLY A 528 -4.69 1.60 15.52
CA GLY A 528 -5.11 1.57 16.93
C GLY A 528 -6.59 1.32 17.17
N HIS A 529 -7.36 0.96 16.13
CA HIS A 529 -8.78 0.65 16.23
C HIS A 529 -9.05 -0.79 15.78
N LEU A 530 -9.92 -1.49 16.50
CA LEU A 530 -10.55 -2.72 16.01
C LEU A 530 -11.69 -2.33 15.08
N VAL A 531 -11.53 -2.65 13.81
CA VAL A 531 -12.52 -2.47 12.76
C VAL A 531 -13.14 -3.83 12.47
N ALA A 532 -14.46 -3.94 12.52
CA ALA A 532 -15.13 -5.21 12.26
C ALA A 532 -16.42 -5.06 11.46
N ARG A 533 -16.67 -6.04 10.60
CA ARG A 533 -17.83 -6.18 9.73
C ARG A 533 -18.42 -7.56 9.95
N SER A 534 -19.71 -7.66 10.24
CA SER A 534 -20.39 -8.96 10.32
C SER A 534 -21.44 -9.15 9.24
N GLY A 535 -21.68 -8.11 8.45
CA GLY A 535 -22.72 -8.09 7.45
C GLY A 535 -22.45 -6.98 6.47
N PRO A 536 -23.32 -6.84 5.49
CA PRO A 536 -22.99 -6.00 4.37
C PRO A 536 -23.19 -4.51 4.65
N ASP A 537 -24.18 -4.18 5.47
CA ASP A 537 -24.41 -2.85 6.05
C ASP A 537 -24.11 -2.79 7.56
N HIS A 538 -23.60 -3.89 8.15
CA HIS A 538 -23.32 -3.96 9.58
C HIS A 538 -21.82 -4.00 9.89
N GLY A 539 -21.37 -2.99 10.65
CA GLY A 539 -19.99 -2.89 11.10
C GLY A 539 -19.83 -1.94 12.28
N TRP A 540 -18.71 -2.09 12.98
CA TRP A 540 -18.36 -1.27 14.13
C TRP A 540 -16.87 -0.95 14.13
N VAL A 541 -16.55 0.14 14.80
CA VAL A 541 -15.18 0.59 15.06
C VAL A 541 -15.06 0.75 16.56
N HIS A 542 -14.02 0.14 17.15
CA HIS A 542 -13.74 0.26 18.57
C HIS A 542 -12.29 0.72 18.77
N PRO A 543 -12.01 1.83 19.47
CA PRO A 543 -10.65 2.20 19.80
C PRO A 543 -10.05 1.14 20.75
N LEU A 544 -8.84 0.67 20.48
CA LEU A 544 -8.18 -0.27 21.37
C LEU A 544 -7.57 0.51 22.55
N PRO A 545 -7.85 0.16 23.82
CA PRO A 545 -7.24 0.83 24.95
C PRO A 545 -5.73 0.52 24.96
N ALA A 546 -4.91 1.51 25.36
CA ALA A 546 -3.44 1.38 25.40
C ALA A 546 -2.94 0.19 26.24
N LEU A 547 -3.75 -0.33 27.16
CA LEU A 547 -3.49 -1.49 28.01
C LEU A 547 -3.74 -2.86 27.33
N ALA A 548 -4.56 -2.95 26.28
CA ALA A 548 -4.86 -4.22 25.61
C ALA A 548 -3.69 -4.76 24.76
N LEU A 549 -2.62 -3.98 24.61
CA LEU A 549 -1.36 -4.41 23.99
C LEU A 549 -0.36 -4.99 25.00
N ALA A 550 -0.65 -4.95 26.30
CA ALA A 550 0.30 -5.29 27.37
C ALA A 550 0.04 -6.64 28.08
N GLU A 551 -1.13 -7.25 27.93
CA GLU A 551 -1.45 -8.52 28.58
C GLU A 551 -1.88 -9.58 27.55
N GLN A 552 -0.94 -10.44 27.15
CA GLN A 552 -1.28 -11.82 26.77
C GLN A 552 -0.88 -12.72 27.94
N PRO A 553 -1.75 -13.66 28.40
CA PRO A 553 -1.41 -14.59 29.46
C PRO A 553 -0.41 -15.63 28.96
N ASP A 554 0.54 -15.95 29.83
CA ASP A 554 1.61 -16.93 29.65
C ASP A 554 1.04 -18.32 29.30
N PRO A 555 1.42 -18.98 28.20
CA PRO A 555 1.04 -20.36 27.95
C PRO A 555 1.92 -21.30 28.77
N ALA A 556 1.31 -21.95 29.77
CA ALA A 556 1.86 -23.11 30.48
C ALA A 556 1.88 -24.37 29.61
#